data_AF-H6W9C6-F1
#
_entry.id   AF-H6W9C6-F1
#
_cell.length_a   1.000
_cell.length_b   1.000
_cell.length_c   1.000
_cell.angle_alpha   90.00
_cell.angle_beta   90.00
_cell.angle_gamma   90.00
#
_symmetry.space_group_name_H-M   'P 1'
#
loop_
_entity.id
_entity.type
_entity.pdbx_description
1 polymer ?
#
loop_
_entity_poly.entity_id
_entity_poly.type
_entity_poly.pdbx_seq_one_letter_code
_entity_poly.pdbx_strand_id
1 'polypeptide(L)'
;KRATTCTFSGSGGASSASKSKTSCSTIILSALAVPSGTTLDLTGLTKGTTVIFEGITTFGYEEWSGPLVSVSGTDITVTQTTGAYLDGGGASYWDGEGSNGG
;
A
#
# COMPACT_ATOMS: atom_id res chain seq x y z
N LYS A 1 -10.44 -9.44 20.65
CA LYS A 1 -10.79 -10.15 19.39
C LYS A 1 -10.45 -9.23 18.22
N ARG A 2 -9.74 -9.71 17.20
CA ARG A 2 -9.50 -8.95 15.95
C ARG A 2 -10.74 -9.06 15.06
N ALA A 3 -10.99 -8.04 14.24
CA ALA A 3 -11.92 -8.19 13.12
C ALA A 3 -11.31 -9.20 12.13
N THR A 4 -12.13 -10.11 11.62
CA THR A 4 -11.65 -11.16 10.71
C THR A 4 -11.12 -10.56 9.40
N THR A 5 -11.83 -9.56 8.88
CA THR A 5 -11.53 -8.87 7.62
C THR A 5 -11.88 -7.39 7.75
N CYS A 6 -10.99 -6.53 7.27
CA CYS A 6 -11.20 -5.09 7.12
C CYS A 6 -10.95 -4.69 5.67
N THR A 7 -11.84 -3.89 5.09
CA THR A 7 -11.68 -3.37 3.72
C THR A 7 -11.49 -1.87 3.79
N PHE A 8 -10.46 -1.36 3.13
CA PHE A 8 -10.15 0.06 3.01
C PHE A 8 -10.10 0.44 1.53
N SER A 9 -10.71 1.56 1.15
CA SER A 9 -10.83 2.00 -0.24
C SER A 9 -10.77 3.51 -0.41
N GLY A 10 -10.57 3.97 -1.64
CA GLY A 10 -10.58 5.38 -2.01
C GLY A 10 -9.41 6.19 -1.44
N SER A 11 -9.54 7.51 -1.44
CA SER A 11 -8.48 8.46 -1.04
C SER A 11 -8.17 8.46 0.47
N GLY A 12 -9.15 8.11 1.31
CA GLY A 12 -8.95 7.97 2.75
C GLY A 12 -8.43 6.59 3.17
N GLY A 13 -8.47 5.60 2.27
CA GLY A 13 -8.25 4.20 2.59
C GLY A 13 -6.85 3.90 3.14
N ALA A 14 -5.80 4.52 2.58
CA ALA A 14 -4.43 4.36 3.06
C ALA A 14 -4.27 4.81 4.53
N SER A 15 -4.88 5.95 4.89
CA SER A 15 -4.82 6.49 6.26
C SER A 15 -5.59 5.63 7.26
N SER A 16 -6.76 5.12 6.87
CA SER A 16 -7.57 4.23 7.70
C SER A 16 -6.89 2.87 7.87
N ALA A 17 -6.28 2.34 6.82
CA ALA A 17 -5.51 1.10 6.87
C ALA A 17 -4.36 1.22 7.87
N SER A 18 -3.55 2.29 7.79
CA SER A 18 -2.44 2.52 8.72
C SER A 18 -2.91 2.59 10.19
N LYS A 19 -4.03 3.25 10.46
CA LYS A 19 -4.60 3.37 11.83
C LYS A 19 -5.15 2.05 12.37
N SER A 20 -5.70 1.19 11.51
CA SER A 20 -6.45 0.00 11.93
C SER A 20 -5.74 -1.33 11.65
N LYS A 21 -4.56 -1.33 11.02
CA LYS A 21 -3.82 -2.53 10.58
C LYS A 21 -3.57 -3.61 11.64
N THR A 22 -3.42 -3.23 12.91
CA THR A 22 -3.23 -4.19 14.01
C THR A 22 -4.53 -4.85 14.48
N SER A 23 -5.68 -4.27 14.14
CA SER A 23 -7.00 -4.75 14.55
C SER A 23 -7.63 -5.77 13.60
N CYS A 24 -7.01 -6.02 12.43
CA CYS A 24 -7.59 -6.78 11.31
C CYS A 24 -6.72 -7.99 10.94
N SER A 25 -7.24 -9.23 11.00
CA SER A 25 -6.47 -10.41 10.55
C SER A 25 -6.30 -10.47 9.03
N THR A 26 -7.30 -10.01 8.29
CA THR A 26 -7.23 -9.83 6.83
C THR A 26 -7.48 -8.36 6.52
N ILE A 27 -6.62 -7.77 5.69
CA ILE A 27 -6.70 -6.39 5.22
C ILE A 27 -6.88 -6.42 3.71
N ILE A 28 -8.03 -5.94 3.23
CA ILE A 28 -8.30 -5.76 1.81
C ILE A 28 -8.11 -4.28 1.49
N LEU A 29 -7.25 -4.00 0.52
CA LEU A 29 -6.95 -2.65 0.03
C LEU A 29 -7.53 -2.53 -1.37
N SER A 30 -8.70 -1.90 -1.49
CA SER A 30 -9.53 -1.90 -2.69
C SER A 30 -9.47 -0.55 -3.39
N ALA A 31 -8.80 -0.52 -4.55
CA ALA A 31 -8.61 0.65 -5.40
C ALA A 31 -8.23 1.92 -4.62
N LEU A 32 -7.10 1.85 -3.90
CA LEU A 32 -6.61 2.98 -3.11
C LEU A 32 -6.06 4.09 -4.01
N ALA A 33 -6.27 5.34 -3.59
CA ALA A 33 -5.56 6.50 -4.09
C ALA A 33 -4.69 7.05 -2.96
N VAL A 34 -3.41 6.65 -2.92
CA VAL A 34 -2.47 7.07 -1.88
C VAL A 34 -2.06 8.53 -2.15
N PRO A 35 -2.17 9.43 -1.16
CA PRO A 35 -1.74 10.82 -1.33
C PRO A 35 -0.27 10.96 -1.74
N SER A 36 0.07 12.03 -2.45
CA SER A 36 1.47 12.33 -2.80
C SER A 36 2.33 12.51 -1.54
N GLY A 37 3.62 12.19 -1.63
CA GLY A 37 4.56 12.37 -0.51
C GLY A 37 4.27 11.51 0.71
N THR A 38 3.39 10.50 0.60
CA THR A 38 3.02 9.63 1.72
C THR A 38 3.24 8.16 1.42
N THR A 39 3.57 7.41 2.46
CA THR A 39 3.70 5.95 2.41
C THR A 39 2.36 5.29 2.71
N LEU A 40 1.98 4.30 1.90
CA LEU A 40 1.02 3.27 2.33
C LEU A 40 1.69 2.41 3.42
N ASP A 41 1.50 2.83 4.67
CA ASP A 41 2.19 2.25 5.82
C ASP A 41 1.47 1.03 6.40
N LEU A 42 1.93 -0.15 5.99
CA LEU A 42 1.56 -1.47 6.50
C LEU A 42 2.71 -2.07 7.32
N THR A 43 3.53 -1.25 7.99
CA THR A 43 4.53 -1.75 8.93
C THR A 43 3.91 -2.18 10.26
N GLY A 44 4.57 -3.09 10.98
CA GLY A 44 4.12 -3.53 12.31
C GLY A 44 2.81 -4.34 12.29
N LEU A 45 2.57 -5.09 11.22
CA LEU A 45 1.41 -5.99 11.15
C LEU A 45 1.53 -7.07 12.21
N THR A 46 0.40 -7.40 12.83
CA THR A 46 0.32 -8.52 13.77
C THR A 46 0.66 -9.82 13.05
N LYS A 47 1.30 -10.75 13.77
CA LYS A 47 1.68 -12.06 13.24
C LYS A 47 0.53 -12.75 12.48
N GLY A 48 0.81 -13.30 11.30
CA GLY A 48 -0.18 -14.04 10.51
C GLY A 48 -1.17 -13.17 9.73
N THR A 49 -0.97 -11.85 9.65
CA THR A 49 -1.89 -10.97 8.91
C THR A 49 -1.80 -11.23 7.40
N THR A 50 -2.95 -11.25 6.73
CA THR A 50 -3.04 -11.33 5.26
C THR A 50 -3.41 -9.96 4.71
N VAL A 51 -2.68 -9.48 3.72
CA VAL A 51 -2.96 -8.26 2.96
C VAL A 51 -3.31 -8.65 1.52
N ILE A 52 -4.44 -8.14 1.03
CA ILE A 52 -4.95 -8.41 -0.32
C ILE A 52 -5.15 -7.08 -1.03
N PHE A 53 -4.45 -6.88 -2.15
CA PHE A 53 -4.70 -5.76 -3.05
C PHE A 53 -5.82 -6.10 -4.05
N GLU A 54 -6.77 -5.19 -4.17
CA GLU A 54 -7.90 -5.27 -5.10
C GLU A 54 -7.91 -4.04 -6.01
N GLY A 55 -8.19 -4.25 -7.31
CA GLY A 55 -8.19 -3.17 -8.30
C GLY A 55 -6.84 -2.49 -8.44
N ILE A 56 -6.87 -1.21 -8.81
CA ILE A 56 -5.66 -0.41 -9.07
C ILE A 56 -5.38 0.48 -7.87
N THR A 57 -4.22 0.29 -7.25
CA THR A 57 -3.72 1.26 -6.25
C THR A 57 -2.82 2.28 -6.94
N THR A 58 -3.15 3.56 -6.83
CA THR A 58 -2.39 4.67 -7.43
C THR A 58 -1.70 5.50 -6.35
N PHE A 59 -0.67 6.26 -6.76
CA PHE A 59 0.10 7.14 -5.89
C PHE A 59 0.12 8.56 -6.47
N GLY A 60 -0.15 9.56 -5.64
CA GLY A 60 0.01 10.96 -6.02
C GLY A 60 1.47 11.28 -6.36
N TYR A 61 1.68 12.15 -7.35
CA TYR A 61 3.00 12.58 -7.77
C TYR A 61 3.56 13.66 -6.83
N GLU A 62 4.79 13.48 -6.37
CA GLU A 62 5.59 14.45 -5.62
C GLU A 62 7.05 13.99 -5.63
N GLU A 63 8.01 14.88 -5.83
CA GLU A 63 9.43 14.53 -5.73
C GLU A 63 9.82 14.29 -4.26
N TRP A 64 9.99 13.03 -3.87
CA TRP A 64 10.37 12.64 -2.52
C TRP A 64 11.14 11.31 -2.55
N SER A 65 11.82 11.00 -1.45
CA SER A 65 12.65 9.79 -1.34
C SER A 65 11.85 8.48 -1.19
N GLY A 66 10.52 8.55 -1.06
CA GLY A 66 9.71 7.38 -0.74
C GLY A 66 9.97 6.82 0.67
N PRO A 67 9.52 5.57 0.94
CA PRO A 67 8.93 4.61 0.00
C PRO A 67 7.43 4.83 -0.25
N LEU A 68 6.94 4.41 -1.43
CA LEU A 68 5.49 4.41 -1.76
C LEU A 68 4.70 3.44 -0.87
N VAL A 69 5.22 2.24 -0.63
CA VAL A 69 4.61 1.19 0.20
C VAL A 69 5.65 0.65 1.16
N SER A 70 5.28 0.43 2.41
CA SER A 70 6.14 -0.23 3.39
C SER A 70 5.36 -1.28 4.16
N VAL A 71 5.92 -2.50 4.24
CA VAL A 71 5.27 -3.66 4.88
C VAL A 71 6.25 -4.32 5.83
N SER A 72 5.82 -4.62 7.06
CA SER A 72 6.63 -5.40 8.00
C SER A 72 5.77 -6.17 9.00
N GLY A 73 6.29 -7.29 9.48
CA GLY A 73 5.63 -8.16 10.44
C GLY A 73 6.21 -9.57 10.42
N THR A 74 5.60 -10.49 11.15
CA THR A 74 6.00 -11.91 11.20
C THR A 74 4.92 -12.77 10.53
N ASP A 75 5.31 -13.73 9.69
CA ASP A 75 4.38 -14.64 8.99
C ASP A 75 3.27 -13.88 8.25
N ILE A 76 3.63 -12.83 7.52
CA ILE A 76 2.68 -12.02 6.76
C ILE A 76 2.51 -12.60 5.36
N THR A 77 1.28 -12.62 4.86
CA THR A 77 0.98 -12.92 3.46
C THR A 77 0.54 -11.64 2.75
N VAL A 78 1.17 -11.31 1.63
CA VAL A 78 0.77 -10.20 0.76
C VAL A 78 0.43 -10.77 -0.60
N THR A 79 -0.78 -10.50 -1.09
CA THR A 79 -1.29 -11.03 -2.36
C THR A 79 -2.24 -10.03 -3.02
N GLN A 80 -2.79 -10.41 -4.16
CA GLN A 80 -3.68 -9.58 -4.96
C GLN A 80 -4.77 -10.41 -5.64
N THR A 81 -5.91 -9.79 -5.93
CA THR A 81 -6.92 -10.39 -6.81
C THR A 81 -6.48 -10.35 -8.26
N THR A 82 -7.08 -11.19 -9.11
CA THR A 82 -6.80 -11.17 -10.56
C THR A 82 -7.00 -9.77 -11.15
N GLY A 83 -6.01 -9.29 -11.89
CA GLY A 83 -6.05 -7.96 -12.54
C GLY A 83 -5.71 -6.78 -11.63
N ALA A 84 -5.47 -7.00 -10.33
CA ALA A 84 -5.02 -5.94 -9.43
C ALA A 84 -3.53 -5.64 -9.62
N TYR A 85 -3.17 -4.35 -9.57
CA TYR A 85 -1.78 -3.90 -9.66
C TYR A 85 -1.58 -2.56 -8.93
N LEU A 86 -0.30 -2.24 -8.70
CA LEU A 86 0.16 -0.98 -8.12
C LEU A 86 0.67 -0.08 -9.26
N ASP A 87 -0.03 1.01 -9.51
CA ASP A 87 0.38 2.01 -10.50
C ASP A 87 1.20 3.10 -9.82
N GLY A 88 2.52 2.97 -9.87
CA GLY A 88 3.46 3.92 -9.29
C GLY A 88 3.58 5.25 -10.03
N GLY A 89 2.95 5.42 -11.21
CA GLY A 89 3.06 6.66 -11.98
C GLY A 89 4.49 7.01 -12.43
N GLY A 90 5.34 5.99 -12.64
CA GLY A 90 6.78 6.16 -12.87
C GLY A 90 7.15 7.11 -14.01
N ALA A 91 6.32 7.19 -15.05
CA ALA A 91 6.52 8.09 -16.19
C ALA A 91 6.59 9.58 -15.79
N SER A 92 5.99 9.98 -14.67
CA SER A 92 6.09 11.37 -14.16
C SER A 92 7.45 11.68 -13.52
N TYR A 93 8.27 10.65 -13.20
CA TYR A 93 9.59 10.79 -12.57
C TYR A 93 10.75 10.48 -13.53
N TRP A 94 10.52 9.77 -14.62
CA TRP A 94 11.58 9.35 -15.53
C TRP A 94 12.10 10.54 -16.36
N ASP A 95 13.28 11.03 -15.98
CA ASP A 95 14.03 12.09 -16.65
C ASP A 95 15.20 11.57 -17.50
N GLY A 96 15.49 10.26 -17.43
CA GLY A 96 16.60 9.60 -18.10
C GLY A 96 17.85 9.41 -17.25
N GLU A 97 17.88 9.95 -16.03
CA GLU A 97 19.06 9.92 -15.15
C GLU A 97 18.94 8.84 -14.05
N GLY A 98 17.72 8.52 -13.64
CA GLY A 98 17.47 7.53 -12.59
C GLY A 98 18.25 7.81 -11.30
N SER A 99 18.27 6.85 -10.37
CA SER A 99 18.99 7.05 -9.09
C SER A 99 20.47 6.64 -9.12
N ASN A 100 20.98 6.12 -10.25
CA ASN A 100 22.34 5.60 -10.40
C ASN A 100 23.09 6.10 -11.66
N GLY A 101 22.56 7.04 -12.44
CA GLY A 101 23.28 7.65 -13.58
C GLY A 101 23.52 6.74 -14.79
N GLY A 102 22.76 5.65 -14.95
CA GLY A 102 22.90 4.65 -16.03
C GLY A 102 23.41 3.29 -15.56
#